data_AF-A0A8J5W9Z7-F1
#
_entry.id   AF-A0A8J5W9Z7-F1
#
_cell.length_a   1.000
_cell.length_b   1.000
_cell.length_c   1.000
_cell.angle_alpha   90.00
_cell.angle_beta   90.00
_cell.angle_gamma   90.00
#
_symmetry.space_group_name_H-M   'P 1'
#
loop_
_entity.id
_entity.type
_entity.pdbx_description
1 polymer ?
#
loop_
_entity_poly.entity_id
_entity_poly.type
_entity_poly.pdbx_seq_one_letter_code
_entity_poly.pdbx_strand_id
1 'polypeptide(L)'
;MIAGGGLLWMGWAGFNGGAPYAANIAASVAVLNTNLCAATSLLMWTCLDVIFFGKPSVIGAVQGMMTGLVCITPGAGLVQTWAAVIMGIFAGSVPWFSMMILHKKSALLMKVDDTLAVFHTHAVAGLLGGILTGLLATPELLSLESSVPGLRGAFYGGGINQVGKQLAGAAFVVAWNVVLIIGDDAAHGEEAYALWGDGEKFDATRHDLSRGGGERDGPAGERLSAMGARGVTIQL
;
A
#
# COMPACT_ATOMS: atom_id res chain seq x y z
N MET A 1 -9.42 -4.19 12.94
CA MET A 1 -8.57 -4.81 11.89
C MET A 1 -9.11 -6.13 11.38
N ILE A 2 -9.29 -7.16 12.22
CA ILE A 2 -9.70 -8.51 11.74
C ILE A 2 -11.04 -8.50 10.98
N ALA A 3 -12.07 -7.86 11.53
CA ALA A 3 -13.37 -7.74 10.84
C ALA A 3 -13.24 -7.02 9.47
N GLY A 4 -12.49 -5.92 9.43
CA GLY A 4 -12.21 -5.20 8.18
C GLY A 4 -11.42 -6.06 7.19
N GLY A 5 -10.43 -6.82 7.66
CA GLY A 5 -9.67 -7.76 6.84
C GLY A 5 -10.54 -8.88 6.26
N GLY A 6 -11.45 -9.44 7.06
CA GLY A 6 -12.41 -10.46 6.59
C GLY A 6 -13.41 -9.92 5.56
N LEU A 7 -13.96 -8.72 5.79
CA LEU A 7 -14.83 -8.05 4.81
C LEU A 7 -14.08 -7.74 3.52
N LEU A 8 -12.82 -7.31 3.64
CA LEU A 8 -11.98 -7.01 2.49
C LEU A 8 -11.65 -8.27 1.70
N TRP A 9 -11.29 -9.38 2.34
CA TRP A 9 -11.07 -10.67 1.65
C TRP A 9 -12.33 -11.09 0.89
N MET A 10 -13.49 -11.08 1.55
CA MET A 10 -14.77 -11.41 0.91
C MET A 10 -15.07 -10.49 -0.28
N GLY A 11 -14.92 -9.17 -0.09
CA GLY A 11 -15.13 -8.18 -1.14
C GLY A 11 -14.16 -8.36 -2.32
N TRP A 12 -12.90 -8.74 -2.05
CA TRP A 12 -11.88 -8.94 -3.07
C TRP A 12 -12.14 -10.17 -3.94
N ALA A 13 -12.73 -11.22 -3.35
CA ALA A 13 -13.20 -12.37 -4.13
C ALA A 13 -14.28 -11.94 -5.14
N GLY A 14 -15.21 -11.05 -4.74
CA GLY A 14 -16.17 -10.43 -5.65
C GLY A 14 -15.52 -9.49 -6.67
N PHE A 15 -14.54 -8.70 -6.25
CA PHE A 15 -13.79 -7.78 -7.12
C PHE A 15 -13.07 -8.52 -8.26
N ASN A 16 -12.28 -9.54 -7.93
CA ASN A 16 -11.57 -10.34 -8.93
C ASN A 16 -12.51 -11.28 -9.70
N GLY A 17 -13.48 -11.89 -9.02
CA GLY A 17 -14.47 -12.79 -9.65
C GLY A 17 -15.44 -12.07 -10.58
N GLY A 18 -15.72 -10.79 -10.33
CA GLY A 18 -16.59 -9.96 -11.17
C GLY A 18 -15.88 -9.28 -12.33
N ALA A 19 -14.54 -9.28 -12.37
CA ALA A 19 -13.75 -8.63 -13.42
C ALA A 19 -14.06 -9.11 -14.85
N PRO A 20 -14.43 -10.39 -15.10
CA PRO A 20 -14.89 -10.83 -16.42
C PRO A 20 -16.26 -10.30 -16.85
N TYR A 21 -17.00 -9.61 -15.97
CA TYR A 21 -18.38 -9.11 -16.20
C TYR A 21 -19.39 -10.19 -16.62
N ALA A 22 -19.07 -11.47 -16.42
CA ALA A 22 -19.90 -12.61 -16.75
C ALA A 22 -19.64 -13.78 -15.79
N ALA A 23 -20.66 -14.61 -15.55
CA ALA A 23 -20.53 -15.86 -14.81
C ALA A 23 -19.93 -16.94 -15.71
N ASN A 24 -18.60 -17.00 -15.79
CA ASN A 24 -17.86 -17.89 -16.67
C ASN A 24 -16.73 -18.66 -15.94
N ILE A 25 -15.93 -19.40 -16.70
CA ILE A 25 -14.80 -20.18 -16.16
C ILE A 25 -13.74 -19.25 -15.57
N ALA A 26 -13.43 -18.13 -16.22
CA ALA A 26 -12.42 -17.19 -15.73
C ALA A 26 -12.82 -16.55 -14.39
N ALA A 27 -14.11 -16.23 -14.21
CA ALA A 27 -14.66 -15.74 -12.94
C ALA A 27 -14.47 -16.76 -11.82
N SER A 28 -14.75 -18.04 -12.11
CA SER A 28 -14.57 -19.15 -11.16
C SER A 28 -13.10 -19.34 -10.79
N VAL A 29 -12.20 -19.30 -11.77
CA VAL A 29 -10.74 -19.37 -11.57
C VAL A 29 -10.24 -18.15 -10.78
N ALA A 30 -10.74 -16.95 -11.06
CA ALA A 30 -10.37 -15.74 -10.37
C ALA A 30 -10.73 -15.79 -8.88
N VAL A 31 -11.93 -16.25 -8.53
CA VAL A 31 -12.34 -16.44 -7.13
C VAL A 31 -11.44 -17.48 -6.43
N LEU A 32 -11.17 -18.61 -7.08
CA LEU A 32 -10.31 -19.67 -6.52
C LEU A 32 -8.89 -19.15 -6.27
N ASN A 33 -8.28 -18.53 -7.27
CA ASN A 33 -6.93 -18.01 -7.20
C ASN A 33 -6.80 -16.89 -6.16
N THR A 34 -7.83 -16.05 -6.01
CA THR A 34 -7.87 -14.99 -5.00
C THR A 34 -7.77 -15.55 -3.59
N ASN A 35 -8.58 -16.55 -3.27
CA ASN A 35 -8.57 -17.18 -1.96
C ASN A 35 -7.25 -17.91 -1.68
N LEU A 36 -6.75 -18.64 -2.68
CA LEU A 36 -5.53 -19.43 -2.51
C LEU A 36 -4.28 -18.55 -2.35
N CYS A 37 -4.16 -17.48 -3.14
CA CYS A 37 -3.07 -16.52 -3.03
C CYS A 37 -3.11 -15.77 -1.69
N ALA A 38 -4.29 -15.31 -1.25
CA ALA A 38 -4.45 -14.66 0.05
C ALA A 38 -4.07 -15.57 1.23
N ALA A 39 -4.53 -16.83 1.21
CA ALA A 39 -4.22 -17.79 2.27
C ALA A 39 -2.73 -18.12 2.32
N THR A 40 -2.10 -18.39 1.17
CA THR A 40 -0.68 -18.73 1.09
C THR A 40 0.22 -17.55 1.46
N SER A 41 -0.16 -16.32 1.09
CA SER A 41 0.53 -15.10 1.48
C SER A 41 0.41 -14.81 2.98
N LEU A 42 -0.78 -14.97 3.57
CA LEU A 42 -0.98 -14.88 5.02
C LEU A 42 -0.08 -15.86 5.77
N LEU A 43 -0.06 -17.13 5.32
CA LEU A 43 0.77 -18.17 5.94
C LEU A 43 2.25 -17.82 5.82
N MET A 44 2.71 -17.42 4.63
CA MET A 44 4.11 -17.08 4.40
C MET A 44 4.55 -15.90 5.27
N TRP A 45 3.74 -14.84 5.33
CA TRP A 45 4.02 -13.68 6.18
C TRP A 45 4.10 -14.08 7.66
N THR A 46 3.12 -14.85 8.13
CA THR A 46 3.07 -15.31 9.53
C THR A 46 4.27 -16.19 9.86
N CYS A 47 4.69 -17.07 8.94
CA CYS A 47 5.90 -17.86 9.07
C CYS A 47 7.15 -16.97 9.19
N LEU A 48 7.28 -15.93 8.37
CA LEU A 48 8.39 -14.98 8.47
C LEU A 48 8.37 -14.21 9.80
N ASP A 49 7.21 -13.79 10.28
CA ASP A 49 7.09 -13.14 11.59
C ASP A 49 7.56 -14.07 12.71
N VAL A 50 7.18 -15.36 12.67
CA VAL A 50 7.63 -16.35 13.66
C VAL A 50 9.14 -16.57 13.55
N ILE A 51 9.69 -16.69 12.35
CA ILE A 51 11.13 -16.94 12.14
C ILE A 51 11.99 -15.76 12.63
N PHE A 52 11.60 -14.52 12.33
CA PHE A 52 12.42 -13.35 12.61
C PHE A 52 12.12 -12.66 13.95
N PHE A 53 10.87 -12.72 14.42
CA PHE A 53 10.45 -12.07 15.67
C PHE A 53 10.09 -13.06 16.79
N GLY A 54 10.13 -14.37 16.52
CA GLY A 54 9.92 -15.44 17.51
C GLY A 54 8.46 -15.66 17.92
N LYS A 55 7.51 -14.89 17.38
CA LYS A 55 6.09 -14.99 17.70
C LYS A 55 5.20 -14.58 16.51
N PRO A 56 4.02 -15.19 16.34
CA PRO A 56 3.08 -14.80 15.29
C PRO A 56 2.48 -13.42 15.57
N SER A 57 2.21 -12.65 14.52
CA SER A 57 1.55 -11.35 14.60
C SER A 57 0.21 -11.38 13.89
N VAL A 58 -0.87 -11.00 14.60
CA VAL A 58 -2.21 -10.88 13.99
C VAL A 58 -2.24 -9.74 12.97
N ILE A 59 -1.56 -8.63 13.27
CA ILE A 59 -1.45 -7.50 12.34
C ILE A 59 -0.67 -7.92 11.10
N GLY A 60 0.42 -8.67 11.28
CA GLY A 60 1.22 -9.23 10.19
C GLY A 60 0.42 -10.21 9.34
N ALA A 61 -0.35 -11.11 9.95
CA ALA A 61 -1.22 -12.03 9.22
C ALA A 61 -2.26 -11.29 8.34
N VAL A 62 -2.87 -10.22 8.84
CA VAL A 62 -3.79 -9.39 8.04
C VAL A 62 -3.04 -8.67 6.92
N GLN A 63 -1.83 -8.15 7.14
CA GLN A 63 -1.01 -7.54 6.09
C GLN A 63 -0.54 -8.56 5.03
N GLY A 64 -0.20 -9.78 5.45
CA GLY A 64 0.13 -10.90 4.56
C GLY A 64 -1.04 -11.30 3.67
N MET A 65 -2.25 -11.37 4.24
CA MET A 65 -3.46 -11.57 3.46
C MET A 65 -3.68 -10.44 2.44
N MET A 66 -3.58 -9.18 2.87
CA MET A 66 -3.73 -7.99 2.00
C MET A 66 -2.78 -8.04 0.81
N THR A 67 -1.51 -8.32 1.05
CA THR A 67 -0.49 -8.38 -0.02
C THR A 67 -0.74 -9.51 -1.00
N GLY A 68 -1.24 -10.65 -0.53
CA GLY A 68 -1.68 -11.76 -1.40
C GLY A 68 -2.83 -11.35 -2.31
N LEU A 69 -3.84 -10.66 -1.76
CA LEU A 69 -4.98 -10.15 -2.51
C LEU A 69 -4.58 -9.12 -3.56
N VAL A 70 -3.69 -8.19 -3.21
CA VAL A 70 -3.15 -7.19 -4.15
C VAL A 70 -2.33 -7.86 -5.26
N CYS A 71 -1.44 -8.80 -4.90
CA CYS A 71 -0.55 -9.46 -5.85
C CYS A 71 -1.30 -10.26 -6.91
N ILE A 72 -2.40 -10.93 -6.54
CA ILE A 72 -3.15 -11.77 -7.49
C ILE A 72 -4.09 -10.98 -8.41
N THR A 73 -4.51 -9.77 -8.03
CA THR A 73 -5.45 -8.95 -8.81
C THR A 73 -5.15 -8.84 -10.31
N PRO A 74 -3.93 -8.50 -10.77
CA PRO A 74 -3.68 -8.38 -12.21
C PRO A 74 -3.77 -9.71 -12.98
N GLY A 75 -3.69 -10.85 -12.28
CA GLY A 75 -3.62 -12.18 -12.89
C GLY A 75 -4.70 -13.15 -12.45
N ALA A 76 -5.70 -12.72 -11.67
CA ALA A 76 -6.59 -13.62 -10.94
C ALA A 76 -7.29 -14.63 -11.85
N GLY A 77 -7.86 -14.18 -12.98
CA GLY A 77 -8.49 -15.04 -13.99
C GLY A 77 -7.55 -15.53 -15.09
N LEU A 78 -6.27 -15.17 -15.06
CA LEU A 78 -5.33 -15.34 -16.18
C LEU A 78 -4.21 -16.36 -15.90
N VAL A 79 -3.98 -16.69 -14.63
CA VAL A 79 -2.95 -17.64 -14.20
C VAL A 79 -3.57 -18.96 -13.71
N GLN A 80 -2.79 -20.03 -13.77
CA GLN A 80 -3.20 -21.32 -13.22
C GLN A 80 -3.21 -21.31 -11.69
N THR A 81 -4.00 -22.18 -11.07
CA THR A 81 -4.15 -22.23 -9.61
C THR A 81 -2.87 -22.58 -8.87
N TRP A 82 -1.99 -23.43 -9.44
CA TRP A 82 -0.67 -23.67 -8.85
C TRP A 82 0.20 -22.41 -8.85
N ALA A 83 0.06 -21.55 -9.86
CA ALA A 83 0.81 -20.31 -9.96
C ALA A 83 0.33 -19.30 -8.91
N ALA A 84 -0.97 -19.29 -8.59
CA ALA A 84 -1.52 -18.46 -7.51
C ALA A 84 -0.92 -18.78 -6.13
N VAL A 85 -0.60 -20.05 -5.85
CA VAL A 85 0.12 -20.45 -4.62
C VAL A 85 1.50 -19.82 -4.57
N ILE A 86 2.23 -19.89 -5.68
CA ILE A 86 3.59 -19.35 -5.78
C ILE A 86 3.56 -17.81 -5.69
N MET A 87 2.60 -17.18 -6.36
CA MET A 87 2.37 -15.74 -6.24
C MET A 87 2.08 -15.33 -4.79
N GLY A 88 1.32 -16.12 -4.05
CA GLY A 88 1.05 -15.87 -2.64
C GLY A 88 2.31 -16.00 -1.76
N ILE A 89 3.16 -16.99 -1.99
CA ILE A 89 4.44 -17.11 -1.29
C ILE A 89 5.33 -15.88 -1.55
N PHE A 90 5.42 -15.42 -2.80
CA PHE A 90 6.16 -14.20 -3.11
C PHE A 90 5.50 -12.94 -2.53
N ALA A 91 4.17 -12.86 -2.54
CA ALA A 91 3.42 -11.75 -1.97
C ALA A 91 3.55 -11.64 -0.44
N GLY A 92 3.68 -12.78 0.25
CA GLY A 92 3.90 -12.79 1.69
C GLY A 92 5.35 -12.50 2.09
N SER A 93 6.31 -12.69 1.18
CA SER A 93 7.74 -12.55 1.47
C SER A 93 8.34 -11.24 0.97
N VAL A 94 8.13 -10.85 -0.28
CA VAL A 94 8.79 -9.67 -0.88
C VAL A 94 8.33 -8.35 -0.24
N PRO A 95 7.03 -8.05 -0.12
CA PRO A 95 6.54 -6.93 0.68
C PRO A 95 7.00 -6.96 2.14
N TRP A 96 7.02 -8.15 2.77
CA TRP A 96 7.53 -8.31 4.14
C TRP A 96 8.99 -7.87 4.24
N PHE A 97 9.85 -8.34 3.33
CA PHE A 97 11.27 -7.95 3.27
C PHE A 97 11.44 -6.45 3.00
N SER A 98 10.64 -5.90 2.08
CA SER A 98 10.63 -4.48 1.76
C SER A 98 10.30 -3.63 3.00
N MET A 99 9.28 -4.02 3.75
CA MET A 99 8.82 -3.29 4.93
C MET A 99 9.75 -3.47 6.14
N MET A 100 10.20 -4.69 6.43
CA MET A 100 10.93 -5.01 7.65
C MET A 100 12.43 -4.72 7.57
N ILE A 101 13.02 -4.87 6.38
CA ILE A 101 14.47 -4.75 6.17
C ILE A 101 14.81 -3.51 5.34
N LEU A 102 14.21 -3.36 4.16
CA LEU A 102 14.62 -2.33 3.21
C LEU A 102 14.26 -0.92 3.71
N HIS A 103 13.08 -0.76 4.32
CA HIS A 103 12.65 0.50 4.92
C HIS A 103 13.65 1.04 5.96
N LYS A 104 14.21 0.16 6.82
CA LYS A 104 15.18 0.53 7.85
C LYS A 104 16.59 0.82 7.31
N LYS A 105 16.91 0.35 6.10
CA LYS A 105 18.24 0.50 5.49
C LYS A 105 18.33 1.63 4.46
N SER A 106 17.21 2.04 3.87
CA SER A 106 17.19 3.07 2.84
C SER A 106 16.91 4.45 3.43
N ALA A 107 17.88 5.35 3.31
CA ALA A 107 17.72 6.75 3.75
C ALA A 107 16.58 7.49 3.01
N LEU A 108 16.17 7.02 1.83
CA LEU A 108 15.03 7.55 1.09
C LEU A 108 13.70 7.04 1.65
N LEU A 109 13.61 5.75 2.01
CA LEU A 109 12.37 5.18 2.54
C LEU A 109 12.11 5.60 3.98
N MET A 110 13.15 5.87 4.78
CA MET A 110 12.97 6.44 6.12
C MET A 110 12.38 7.86 6.12
N LYS A 111 12.44 8.57 4.98
CA LYS A 111 11.79 9.88 4.82
C LYS A 111 10.33 9.76 4.41
N VAL A 112 9.86 8.57 4.04
CA VAL A 112 8.46 8.31 3.68
C VAL A 112 7.74 7.87 4.94
N ASP A 113 6.97 8.79 5.54
CA ASP A 113 6.12 8.48 6.69
C ASP A 113 4.83 7.79 6.22
N ASP A 114 4.93 6.48 5.97
CA ASP A 114 3.80 5.63 5.58
C ASP A 114 3.23 4.93 6.82
N THR A 115 2.41 5.67 7.57
CA THR A 115 1.77 5.20 8.80
C THR A 115 0.92 3.94 8.63
N LEU A 116 0.37 3.72 7.42
CA LEU A 116 -0.48 2.57 7.10
C LEU A 116 0.27 1.44 6.36
N ALA A 117 1.57 1.60 6.08
CA ALA A 117 2.37 0.71 5.25
C ALA A 117 1.74 0.42 3.87
N VAL A 118 0.97 1.37 3.32
CA VAL A 118 0.25 1.23 2.04
C VAL A 118 1.22 1.07 0.87
N PHE A 119 2.35 1.75 0.87
CA PHE A 119 3.35 1.65 -0.18
C PHE A 119 3.87 0.21 -0.34
N HIS A 120 4.26 -0.42 0.77
CA HIS A 120 4.77 -1.79 0.73
C HIS A 120 3.66 -2.80 0.43
N THR A 121 2.48 -2.60 1.01
CA THR A 121 1.39 -3.57 0.87
C THR A 121 0.64 -3.45 -0.46
N HIS A 122 0.68 -2.29 -1.11
CA HIS A 122 -0.05 -2.04 -2.37
C HIS A 122 0.90 -1.81 -3.55
N ALA A 123 1.84 -0.85 -3.47
CA ALA A 123 2.70 -0.53 -4.61
C ALA A 123 3.70 -1.66 -4.91
N VAL A 124 4.41 -2.15 -3.89
CA VAL A 124 5.38 -3.25 -4.05
C VAL A 124 4.67 -4.56 -4.41
N ALA A 125 3.58 -4.90 -3.70
CA ALA A 125 2.82 -6.11 -3.98
C ALA A 125 2.12 -6.07 -5.34
N GLY A 126 1.59 -4.91 -5.74
CA GLY A 126 0.92 -4.71 -7.03
C GLY A 126 1.89 -4.78 -8.21
N LEU A 127 3.06 -4.16 -8.08
CA LEU A 127 4.13 -4.27 -9.08
C LEU A 127 4.61 -5.72 -9.23
N LEU A 128 4.82 -6.41 -8.11
CA LEU A 128 5.16 -7.83 -8.08
C LEU A 128 4.08 -8.67 -8.78
N GLY A 129 2.80 -8.42 -8.48
CA GLY A 129 1.67 -9.08 -9.12
C GLY A 129 1.63 -8.89 -10.63
N GLY A 130 1.86 -7.67 -11.11
CA GLY A 130 1.93 -7.35 -12.54
C GLY A 130 3.07 -8.09 -13.24
N ILE A 131 4.26 -8.10 -12.64
CA ILE A 131 5.43 -8.84 -13.15
C ILE A 131 5.12 -10.34 -13.21
N LEU A 132 4.67 -10.93 -12.10
CA LEU A 132 4.36 -12.36 -12.02
C LEU A 132 3.26 -12.76 -13.00
N THR A 133 2.25 -11.92 -13.19
CA THR A 133 1.22 -12.12 -14.23
C THR A 133 1.83 -12.11 -15.63
N GLY A 134 2.72 -11.15 -15.93
CA GLY A 134 3.44 -11.10 -17.21
C GLY A 134 4.29 -12.35 -17.47
N LEU A 135 4.72 -13.05 -16.42
CA LEU A 135 5.45 -14.32 -16.52
C LEU A 135 4.52 -15.54 -16.66
N LEU A 136 3.45 -15.58 -15.85
CA LEU A 136 2.65 -16.78 -15.55
C LEU A 136 1.27 -16.82 -16.23
N ALA A 137 0.87 -15.80 -16.98
CA ALA A 137 -0.42 -15.81 -17.65
C ALA A 137 -0.49 -16.90 -18.74
N THR A 138 -1.47 -17.81 -18.62
CA THR A 138 -1.63 -18.93 -19.55
C THR A 138 -2.40 -18.53 -20.81
N PRO A 139 -1.98 -18.99 -22.01
CA PRO A 139 -2.68 -18.67 -23.25
C PRO A 139 -4.13 -19.17 -23.27
N GLU A 140 -4.43 -20.30 -22.61
CA GLU A 140 -5.79 -20.84 -22.53
C GLU A 140 -6.72 -19.87 -21.80
N LEU A 141 -6.33 -19.40 -20.61
CA LEU A 141 -7.14 -18.46 -19.83
C LEU A 141 -7.19 -17.06 -20.47
N LEU A 142 -6.08 -16.60 -21.05
CA LEU A 142 -6.05 -15.34 -21.79
C LEU A 142 -7.01 -15.34 -22.98
N SER A 143 -7.16 -16.47 -23.68
CA SER A 143 -8.09 -16.59 -24.82
C SER A 143 -9.57 -16.53 -24.43
N LEU A 144 -9.90 -16.78 -23.17
CA LEU A 144 -11.27 -16.66 -22.65
C LEU A 144 -11.65 -15.20 -22.37
N GLU A 145 -10.66 -14.37 -22.01
CA GLU A 145 -10.87 -12.99 -21.54
C GLU A 145 -10.48 -11.93 -22.56
N SER A 146 -9.64 -12.27 -23.55
CA SER A 146 -9.15 -11.33 -24.55
C SER A 146 -9.19 -11.89 -25.96
N SER A 147 -9.67 -11.08 -26.89
CA SER A 147 -9.68 -11.39 -28.33
C SER A 147 -8.35 -11.12 -29.03
N VAL A 148 -7.30 -10.67 -28.31
CA VAL A 148 -6.01 -10.35 -28.90
C VAL A 148 -5.20 -11.64 -29.13
N PRO A 149 -4.89 -12.00 -30.38
CA PRO A 149 -4.18 -13.23 -30.67
C PRO A 149 -2.75 -13.19 -30.15
N GLY A 150 -2.28 -14.34 -29.66
CA GLY A 150 -0.88 -14.52 -29.26
C GLY A 150 -0.50 -14.00 -27.87
N LEU A 151 -1.45 -13.45 -27.10
CA LEU A 151 -1.22 -13.13 -25.69
C LEU A 151 -0.84 -14.40 -24.93
N ARG A 152 0.30 -14.35 -24.24
CA ARG A 152 0.80 -15.42 -23.38
C ARG A 152 1.89 -14.87 -22.46
N GLY A 153 2.01 -15.45 -21.28
CA GLY A 153 3.08 -15.13 -20.34
C GLY A 153 4.45 -15.55 -20.86
N ALA A 154 5.51 -14.99 -20.27
CA ALA A 154 6.89 -15.28 -20.67
C ALA A 154 7.21 -16.78 -20.63
N PHE A 155 6.74 -17.50 -19.60
CA PHE A 155 6.98 -18.94 -19.45
C PHE A 155 6.21 -19.81 -20.45
N TYR A 156 5.23 -19.25 -21.14
CA TYR A 156 4.46 -19.92 -22.20
C TYR A 156 4.93 -19.53 -23.60
N GLY A 157 6.11 -18.91 -23.71
CA GLY A 157 6.71 -18.52 -25.00
C GLY A 157 6.30 -17.13 -25.48
N GLY A 158 5.78 -16.26 -24.60
CA GLY A 158 5.42 -14.87 -24.94
C GLY A 158 6.59 -13.89 -24.94
N GLY A 159 7.76 -14.35 -24.48
CA GLY A 159 8.94 -13.52 -24.25
C GLY A 159 8.72 -12.50 -23.14
N ILE A 160 9.70 -11.61 -22.96
CA ILE A 160 9.64 -10.57 -21.92
C ILE A 160 8.66 -9.43 -22.26
N ASN A 161 8.10 -9.43 -23.47
CA ASN A 161 7.21 -8.38 -23.96
C ASN A 161 6.01 -8.17 -23.06
N GLN A 162 5.43 -9.24 -22.47
CA GLN A 162 4.32 -9.07 -21.54
C GLN A 162 4.72 -8.44 -20.22
N VAL A 163 5.86 -8.85 -19.64
CA VAL A 163 6.40 -8.19 -18.45
C VAL A 163 6.68 -6.72 -18.75
N GLY A 164 7.25 -6.40 -19.92
CA GLY A 164 7.49 -5.04 -20.36
C GLY A 164 6.22 -4.19 -20.43
N LYS A 165 5.11 -4.75 -20.95
CA LYS A 165 3.80 -4.08 -20.96
C LYS A 165 3.26 -3.83 -19.56
N GLN A 166 3.40 -4.79 -18.65
CA GLN A 166 2.97 -4.62 -17.26
C GLN A 166 3.78 -3.55 -16.53
N LEU A 167 5.10 -3.50 -16.77
CA LEU A 167 5.97 -2.46 -16.23
C LEU A 167 5.65 -1.07 -16.81
N ALA A 168 5.39 -0.98 -18.11
CA ALA A 168 4.98 0.26 -18.76
C ALA A 168 3.65 0.77 -18.20
N GLY A 169 2.67 -0.11 -18.00
CA GLY A 169 1.39 0.22 -17.36
C GLY A 169 1.58 0.70 -15.92
N ALA A 170 2.40 0.01 -15.13
CA ALA A 170 2.71 0.43 -13.77
C ALA A 170 3.40 1.81 -13.74
N ALA A 171 4.39 2.04 -14.61
CA ALA A 171 5.09 3.32 -14.73
C ALA A 171 4.14 4.46 -15.15
N PHE A 172 3.21 4.19 -16.08
CA PHE A 172 2.18 5.15 -16.46
C PHE A 172 1.29 5.53 -15.28
N VAL A 173 0.79 4.55 -14.51
CA VAL A 173 -0.02 4.82 -13.31
C VAL A 173 0.75 5.64 -12.28
N VAL A 174 2.02 5.34 -12.04
CA VAL A 174 2.87 6.12 -11.12
C VAL A 174 3.06 7.55 -11.62
N ALA A 175 3.43 7.73 -12.89
CA ALA A 175 3.64 9.05 -13.47
C ALA A 175 2.36 9.89 -13.46
N TRP A 176 1.22 9.29 -13.79
CA TRP A 176 -0.07 9.96 -13.78
C TRP A 176 -0.48 10.41 -12.37
N ASN A 177 -0.29 9.57 -11.35
CA ASN A 177 -0.56 9.97 -9.97
C ASN A 177 0.34 11.12 -9.52
N VAL A 178 1.63 11.12 -9.89
CA VAL A 178 2.54 12.23 -9.58
C VAL A 178 2.09 13.53 -10.25
N VAL A 179 1.70 13.47 -11.53
CA VAL A 179 1.21 14.64 -12.26
C VAL A 179 -0.07 15.18 -11.62
N LEU A 180 -1.01 14.32 -11.24
CA LEU A 180 -2.24 14.75 -10.58
C LEU A 180 -1.99 15.40 -9.22
N ILE A 181 -1.08 14.85 -8.41
CA ILE A 181 -0.72 15.46 -7.11
C ILE A 181 -0.11 16.85 -7.32
N ILE A 182 0.83 16.98 -8.26
CA ILE A 182 1.44 18.28 -8.59
C ILE A 182 0.37 19.25 -9.13
N GLY A 183 -0.56 18.76 -9.95
CA GLY A 183 -1.66 19.55 -10.49
C GLY A 183 -2.65 20.01 -9.42
N ASP A 184 -2.94 19.15 -8.44
CA ASP A 184 -3.78 19.47 -7.28
C ASP A 184 -3.11 20.51 -6.37
N ASP A 185 -1.82 20.33 -6.08
CA ASP A 185 -1.00 21.30 -5.35
C ASP A 185 -0.90 22.64 -6.10
N ALA A 186 -0.83 22.61 -7.45
CA ALA A 186 -0.81 23.83 -8.26
C ALA A 186 -2.17 24.53 -8.35
N ALA A 187 -3.28 23.76 -8.32
CA ALA A 187 -4.63 24.29 -8.42
C ALA A 187 -5.17 24.79 -7.07
N HIS A 188 -4.94 24.02 -6.00
CA HIS A 188 -5.48 24.30 -4.66
C HIS A 188 -4.44 24.82 -3.67
N GLY A 189 -3.14 24.66 -3.95
CA GLY A 189 -2.09 25.19 -3.08
C GLY A 189 -2.12 26.71 -3.00
N GLU A 190 -2.30 27.42 -4.12
CA GLU A 190 -2.39 28.89 -4.11
C GLU A 190 -3.64 29.39 -3.36
N GLU A 191 -4.78 28.70 -3.46
CA GLU A 191 -6.01 29.07 -2.75
C GLU A 191 -5.94 28.74 -1.24
N ALA A 192 -5.31 27.63 -0.86
CA ALA A 192 -5.15 27.24 0.54
C ALA A 192 -4.17 28.15 1.31
N TYR A 193 -3.08 28.61 0.66
CA TYR A 193 -2.18 29.62 1.24
C TYR A 193 -2.86 30.99 1.33
N ALA A 194 -3.79 31.34 0.43
CA ALA A 194 -4.56 32.58 0.52
C ALA A 194 -5.61 32.55 1.66
N LEU A 195 -6.25 31.39 1.91
CA LEU A 195 -7.24 31.26 2.98
C LEU A 195 -6.64 31.24 4.39
N TRP A 196 -5.42 30.69 4.55
CA TRP A 196 -4.71 30.66 5.84
C TRP A 196 -3.71 31.82 5.98
N GLY A 197 -3.24 32.40 4.88
CA GLY A 197 -2.30 33.54 4.89
C GLY A 197 -2.89 34.85 5.42
N ASP A 198 -4.23 34.98 5.46
CA ASP A 198 -4.94 36.18 5.92
C ASP A 198 -5.60 36.05 7.31
N GLY A 199 -5.49 34.90 7.98
CA GLY A 199 -6.17 34.65 9.26
C GLY A 199 -5.21 34.45 10.43
N GLU A 200 -5.20 35.41 11.35
CA GLU A 200 -4.56 35.40 12.69
C GLU A 200 -3.03 35.63 12.71
N LYS A 201 -2.62 36.90 12.51
CA LYS A 201 -1.40 37.39 13.15
C LYS A 201 -1.60 37.32 14.66
N PHE A 202 -0.91 36.39 15.31
CA PHE A 202 -0.89 36.27 16.77
C PHE A 202 -0.37 37.57 17.40
N ASP A 203 -1.28 38.36 17.96
CA ASP A 203 -0.97 39.62 18.64
C ASP A 203 -0.64 39.33 20.11
N ALA A 204 0.65 39.16 20.39
CA ALA A 204 1.17 38.90 21.74
C ALA A 204 0.92 40.05 22.73
N THR A 205 0.45 41.22 22.29
CA THR A 205 0.23 42.38 23.18
C THR A 205 -1.15 42.40 23.84
N ARG A 206 -2.08 41.53 23.44
CA ARG A 206 -3.45 41.53 23.99
C ARG A 206 -3.62 40.92 25.38
N HIS A 207 -2.60 40.27 25.94
CA HIS A 207 -2.71 39.57 27.23
C HIS A 207 -1.78 40.05 28.35
N ASP A 208 -1.07 41.17 28.19
CA ASP A 208 -0.15 41.67 29.23
C ASP A 208 -0.64 42.94 29.98
N LEU A 209 -1.94 43.19 29.98
CA LEU A 209 -2.57 44.26 30.77
C LEU A 209 -3.39 43.69 31.92
N SER A 210 -2.71 43.06 32.89
CA SER A 210 -3.11 43.10 34.31
C SER A 210 -2.13 42.31 35.17
N ARG A 211 -0.88 42.79 35.30
CA ARG A 211 -0.05 42.37 36.44
C ARG A 211 0.97 43.41 36.88
N GLY A 212 0.53 44.27 37.78
CA GLY A 212 1.38 45.00 38.71
C GLY A 212 0.50 45.46 39.88
N GLY A 213 0.78 45.23 41.15
CA GLY A 213 1.80 44.45 41.85
C GLY A 213 1.33 44.33 43.30
N GLY A 214 1.86 43.36 44.06
CA GLY A 214 1.51 43.22 45.48
C GLY A 214 1.94 41.90 46.10
N GLU A 215 2.96 42.00 46.95
CA GLU A 215 3.56 41.07 47.91
C GLU A 215 2.75 39.92 48.57
N ARG A 216 3.54 38.87 48.91
CA ARG A 216 3.56 38.02 50.13
C ARG A 216 2.96 36.59 50.15
N ASP A 217 3.85 35.67 50.56
CA ASP A 217 3.76 34.40 51.33
C ASP A 217 2.90 33.18 50.90
N GLY A 218 3.55 32.00 50.86
CA GLY A 218 2.92 30.66 50.98
C GLY A 218 3.69 29.52 50.28
N PRO A 219 3.99 28.36 50.95
CA PRO A 219 4.76 27.26 50.35
C PRO A 219 3.90 26.09 49.82
N ALA A 220 4.57 25.22 49.04
CA ALA A 220 4.21 23.86 48.62
C ALA A 220 3.27 23.67 47.41
N GLY A 221 3.63 22.71 46.55
CA GLY A 221 2.67 21.96 45.73
C GLY A 221 2.97 21.89 44.23
N GLU A 222 3.64 20.81 43.82
CA GLU A 222 3.35 20.00 42.64
C GLU A 222 3.10 20.62 41.24
N ARG A 223 3.98 20.17 40.32
CA ARG A 223 3.66 19.44 39.08
C ARG A 223 3.37 20.20 37.77
N LEU A 224 4.02 19.61 36.74
CA LEU A 224 3.66 19.51 35.31
C LEU A 224 3.90 20.78 34.49
N SER A 225 4.29 20.76 33.21
CA SER A 225 4.79 19.79 32.24
C SER A 225 4.84 20.54 30.89
N ALA A 226 5.48 19.98 29.87
CA ALA A 226 5.46 20.36 28.45
C ALA A 226 6.36 21.56 28.08
N MET A 227 7.58 21.39 27.54
CA MET A 227 7.94 20.74 26.26
C MET A 227 7.00 21.16 25.12
N GLY A 228 7.25 22.36 24.56
CA GLY A 228 6.77 22.79 23.25
C GLY A 228 7.87 22.60 22.20
N ALA A 229 7.54 21.90 21.12
CA ALA A 229 8.40 21.51 20.02
C ALA A 229 9.04 22.71 19.29
N ARG A 230 10.35 22.66 19.06
CA ARG A 230 11.07 23.60 18.19
C ARG A 230 11.06 23.06 16.75
N GLY A 231 10.28 23.69 15.88
CA GLY A 231 10.34 23.49 14.43
C GLY A 231 11.66 24.03 13.87
N VAL A 232 12.28 23.26 12.97
CA VAL A 232 13.50 23.61 12.25
C VAL A 232 13.10 24.30 10.95
N THR A 233 13.50 25.56 10.77
CA THR A 233 13.31 26.31 9.53
C THR A 233 14.53 26.11 8.64
N ILE A 234 14.34 25.64 7.40
CA ILE A 234 15.36 25.60 6.35
C ILE A 234 15.37 26.99 5.68
N GLN A 235 16.53 27.65 5.66
CA GLN A 235 16.79 28.86 4.88
C GLN A 235 17.39 28.43 3.53
N LEU A 236 16.86 28.98 2.43
CA LEU A 236 17.44 28.89 1.08
C LEU A 236 18.78 29.63 1.00
#